data_AF-J9GDQ5-F1
#
_entry.id   AF-J9GDQ5-F1
#
_cell.length_a   1.000
_cell.length_b   1.000
_cell.length_c   1.000
_cell.angle_alpha   90.00
_cell.angle_beta   90.00
_cell.angle_gamma   90.00
#
_symmetry.space_group_name_H-M   'P 1'
#
loop_
_entity.id
_entity.type
_entity.pdbx_description
1 polymer ?
#
loop_
_entity_poly.entity_id
_entity_poly.type
_entity_poly.pdbx_seq_one_letter_code
_entity_poly.pdbx_strand_id
1 'polypeptide(L)'
;MNPSQYSRLFSFLFNIANDVLVQAFEKGDYKKITLPFIVLRRLDLLLEPTKETVLNFSRAEEFKMMPEESQEQQLCQLTGYPFYNTSAFTMKMLRSETDNTRLRQNFEAYLDGFSTHVQDIISKFDLRHYVEKLSA
;
A
#
# COMPACT_ATOMS: atom_id res chain seq x y z
N MET A 1 -26.40 9.10 -0.42
CA MET A 1 -25.87 8.66 -1.74
C MET A 1 -27.04 8.26 -2.62
N ASN A 2 -27.03 8.63 -3.91
CA ASN A 2 -28.09 8.26 -4.85
C ASN A 2 -27.98 6.73 -5.17
N PRO A 3 -29.05 5.93 -5.02
CA PRO A 3 -29.01 4.48 -5.26
C PRO A 3 -28.48 4.07 -6.64
N SER A 4 -28.78 4.88 -7.66
CA SER A 4 -28.30 4.66 -9.04
C SER A 4 -26.80 4.91 -9.22
N GLN A 5 -26.18 5.75 -8.39
CA GLN A 5 -24.74 5.97 -8.39
C GLN A 5 -24.02 4.83 -7.67
N TYR A 6 -24.59 4.34 -6.57
CA TYR A 6 -24.05 3.18 -5.85
C TYR A 6 -23.99 1.93 -6.73
N SER A 7 -25.09 1.59 -7.41
CA SER A 7 -25.15 0.43 -8.31
C SER A 7 -24.12 0.53 -9.45
N ARG A 8 -23.94 1.71 -10.05
CA ARG A 8 -22.92 1.94 -11.09
C ARG A 8 -21.50 1.74 -10.56
N LEU A 9 -21.18 2.29 -9.40
CA LEU A 9 -19.85 2.17 -8.80
C LEU A 9 -19.55 0.70 -8.40
N PHE A 10 -20.54 0.02 -7.83
CA PHE A 10 -20.43 -1.39 -7.48
C PHE A 10 -20.14 -2.26 -8.71
N SER A 11 -20.94 -2.10 -9.78
CA SER A 11 -20.72 -2.84 -11.03
C SER A 11 -19.37 -2.53 -11.67
N PHE A 12 -18.92 -1.28 -11.63
CA PHE A 12 -17.60 -0.89 -12.14
C PHE A 12 -16.46 -1.61 -11.39
N LEU A 13 -16.48 -1.58 -10.05
CA LEU A 13 -15.48 -2.26 -9.23
C LEU A 13 -15.49 -3.78 -9.45
N PHE A 14 -16.68 -4.37 -9.56
CA PHE A 14 -16.82 -5.82 -9.75
C PHE A 14 -16.37 -6.27 -11.16
N ASN A 15 -16.58 -5.43 -12.18
CA ASN A 15 -16.10 -5.71 -13.53
C ASN A 15 -14.57 -5.71 -13.59
N ILE A 16 -13.90 -4.72 -12.98
CA ILE A 16 -12.43 -4.71 -12.89
C ILE A 16 -11.91 -5.95 -12.17
N ALA A 17 -12.55 -6.33 -11.06
CA ALA A 17 -12.16 -7.54 -10.33
C ALA A 17 -12.35 -8.80 -11.19
N ASN A 18 -13.44 -8.90 -11.98
CA ASN A 18 -13.60 -9.99 -12.93
C ASN A 18 -12.50 -10.00 -14.00
N ASP A 19 -12.11 -8.84 -14.53
CA ASP A 19 -11.12 -8.79 -15.60
C ASP A 19 -9.72 -9.16 -15.12
N VAL A 20 -9.36 -8.80 -13.88
CA VAL A 20 -8.00 -8.97 -13.34
C VAL A 20 -7.85 -10.24 -12.51
N LEU A 21 -8.86 -10.65 -11.74
CA LEU A 21 -8.73 -11.73 -10.75
C LEU A 21 -9.19 -13.10 -11.25
N VAL A 22 -9.93 -13.17 -12.36
CA VAL A 22 -10.63 -14.41 -12.78
C VAL A 22 -9.71 -15.59 -13.07
N GLN A 23 -8.47 -15.34 -13.48
CA GLN A 23 -7.50 -16.40 -13.78
C GLN A 23 -6.71 -16.84 -12.56
N ALA A 24 -6.56 -15.97 -11.56
CA ALA A 24 -5.72 -16.21 -10.39
C ALA A 24 -6.53 -16.63 -9.13
N PHE A 25 -7.83 -16.29 -9.07
CA PHE A 25 -8.65 -16.46 -7.88
C PHE A 25 -10.11 -16.81 -8.20
N GLU A 26 -10.76 -17.52 -7.27
CA GLU A 26 -12.19 -17.78 -7.35
C GLU A 26 -13.01 -16.52 -7.06
N LYS A 27 -14.17 -16.39 -7.70
CA LYS A 27 -15.09 -15.24 -7.51
C LYS A 27 -15.49 -15.02 -6.05
N GLY A 28 -15.56 -16.09 -5.25
CA GLY A 28 -15.86 -16.01 -3.82
C GLY A 28 -14.78 -15.28 -3.02
N ASP A 29 -13.55 -15.24 -3.51
CA ASP A 29 -12.39 -14.66 -2.82
C ASP A 29 -12.10 -13.21 -3.23
N TYR A 30 -12.78 -12.67 -4.25
CA TYR A 30 -12.53 -11.30 -4.72
C TYR A 30 -12.65 -10.28 -3.60
N LYS A 31 -13.63 -10.44 -2.71
CA LYS A 31 -13.78 -9.55 -1.56
C LYS A 31 -12.59 -9.63 -0.60
N LYS A 32 -12.02 -10.83 -0.41
CA LYS A 32 -10.86 -11.06 0.47
C LYS A 32 -9.60 -10.41 -0.08
N ILE A 33 -9.49 -10.28 -1.41
CA ILE A 33 -8.35 -9.66 -2.09
C ILE A 33 -8.53 -8.14 -2.16
N THR A 34 -9.71 -7.67 -2.58
CA THR A 34 -9.97 -6.23 -2.79
C THR A 34 -9.88 -5.43 -1.49
N LEU A 35 -10.36 -5.97 -0.37
CA LEU A 35 -10.34 -5.27 0.93
C LEU A 35 -8.92 -4.87 1.38
N PRO A 36 -7.92 -5.78 1.40
CA PRO A 36 -6.53 -5.43 1.68
C PRO A 36 -5.99 -4.27 0.85
N PHE A 37 -6.22 -4.27 -0.47
CA PHE A 37 -5.74 -3.19 -1.35
C PHE A 37 -6.45 -1.85 -1.08
N ILE A 38 -7.73 -1.88 -0.69
CA ILE A 38 -8.46 -0.66 -0.26
C ILE A 38 -7.85 -0.10 1.03
N VAL A 39 -7.58 -0.95 2.01
CA VAL A 39 -6.94 -0.56 3.28
C VAL A 39 -5.58 0.05 2.99
N LEU A 40 -4.77 -0.62 2.17
CA LEU A 40 -3.45 -0.15 1.75
C LEU A 40 -3.51 1.21 1.05
N ARG A 41 -4.46 1.40 0.12
CA ARG A 41 -4.67 2.70 -0.55
C ARG A 41 -5.07 3.80 0.44
N ARG A 42 -5.87 3.46 1.46
CA ARG A 42 -6.28 4.43 2.47
C ARG A 42 -5.09 4.89 3.31
N LEU A 43 -4.21 3.96 3.70
CA LEU A 43 -2.97 4.29 4.43
C LEU A 43 -2.04 5.16 3.57
N ASP A 44 -1.84 4.79 2.31
CA ASP A 44 -1.01 5.56 1.35
C ASP A 44 -1.50 7.01 1.21
N LEU A 45 -2.80 7.21 1.02
CA LEU A 45 -3.41 8.53 0.87
C LEU A 45 -3.20 9.45 2.09
N LEU A 46 -3.14 8.88 3.29
CA LEU A 46 -2.88 9.66 4.50
C LEU A 46 -1.42 10.12 4.59
N LEU A 47 -0.49 9.36 4.01
CA LEU A 47 0.94 9.66 4.02
C LEU A 47 1.40 10.46 2.78
N GLU A 48 0.63 10.49 1.70
CA GLU A 48 0.96 11.24 0.46
C GLU A 48 1.41 12.69 0.73
N PRO A 49 0.74 13.50 1.59
CA PRO A 49 1.14 14.89 1.83
C PRO A 49 2.49 15.05 2.53
N THR A 50 2.93 14.05 3.32
CA THR A 50 4.14 14.11 4.14
C THR A 50 5.30 13.30 3.56
N LYS A 51 5.09 12.67 2.40
CA LYS A 51 6.03 11.74 1.77
C LYS A 51 7.42 12.34 1.54
N GLU A 52 7.49 13.53 0.96
CA GLU A 52 8.78 14.19 0.67
C GLU A 52 9.54 14.52 1.95
N THR A 53 8.86 15.01 2.98
CA THR A 53 9.45 15.30 4.29
C THR A 53 9.99 14.05 4.95
N VAL A 54 9.22 12.95 4.96
CA VAL A 54 9.64 11.66 5.51
C VAL A 54 10.86 11.11 4.76
N LEU A 55 10.87 11.21 3.42
CA LEU A 55 12.00 10.73 2.61
C LEU A 55 13.27 11.55 2.81
N ASN A 56 13.16 12.87 2.94
CA ASN A 56 14.31 13.71 3.22
C ASN A 56 14.88 13.43 4.61
N PHE A 57 14.00 13.24 5.60
CA PHE A 57 14.40 12.90 6.96
C PHE A 57 15.06 11.51 7.02
N SER A 58 14.47 10.49 6.40
CA SER A 58 15.01 9.12 6.42
C SER A 58 16.35 8.96 5.71
N ARG A 59 16.70 9.90 4.82
CA ARG A 59 18.01 9.96 4.13
C ARG A 59 19.07 10.72 4.90
N ALA A 60 18.71 11.50 5.92
CA ALA A 60 19.67 12.28 6.70
C ALA A 60 20.61 11.36 7.49
N GLU A 61 21.88 11.74 7.62
CA GLU A 61 22.83 10.97 8.43
C GLU A 61 22.45 10.96 9.91
N GLU A 62 21.84 12.05 10.38
CA GLU A 62 21.29 12.16 11.74
C GLU A 62 20.29 11.06 12.02
N PHE A 63 19.37 10.79 11.09
CA PHE A 63 18.39 9.72 11.21
C PHE A 63 19.06 8.36 11.46
N LYS A 64 20.10 8.03 10.69
CA LYS A 64 20.83 6.76 10.81
C LYS A 64 21.57 6.60 12.14
N MET A 65 21.92 7.70 12.80
CA MET A 65 22.59 7.70 14.10
C MET A 65 21.62 7.64 15.29
N MET A 66 20.32 7.85 15.05
CA MET A 66 19.30 7.79 16.11
C MET A 66 18.98 6.35 16.50
N PRO A 67 18.63 6.10 17.78
CA PRO A 67 18.01 4.84 18.19
C PRO A 67 16.69 4.60 17.44
N GLU A 68 16.37 3.34 17.15
CA GLU A 68 15.18 2.94 16.39
C GLU A 68 13.87 3.49 16.99
N GLU A 69 13.72 3.46 18.32
CA GLU A 69 12.55 4.03 19.00
C GLU A 69 12.39 5.54 18.73
N SER A 70 13.50 6.28 18.73
CA SER A 70 13.49 7.72 18.42
C SER A 70 13.20 7.98 16.95
N GLN A 71 13.68 7.13 16.04
CA GLN A 71 13.35 7.20 14.61
C GLN A 71 11.84 7.04 14.38
N GLU A 72 11.23 6.01 14.98
CA GLU A 72 9.79 5.77 14.88
C GLU A 72 8.98 6.94 15.43
N GLN A 73 9.32 7.45 16.61
CA GLN A 73 8.64 8.60 17.20
C GLN A 73 8.69 9.85 16.30
N GLN A 74 9.85 10.16 15.73
CA GLN A 74 9.99 11.29 14.81
C GLN A 74 9.21 11.10 13.52
N LEU A 75 9.25 9.91 12.92
CA LEU A 75 8.49 9.61 11.70
C LEU A 75 6.97 9.71 11.92
N CYS A 76 6.47 9.22 13.06
CA CYS A 76 5.07 9.38 13.46
C CYS A 76 4.72 10.86 13.70
N GLN A 77 5.61 11.66 14.29
CA GLN A 77 5.41 13.10 14.43
C GLN A 77 5.34 13.82 13.06
N LEU A 78 6.25 13.50 12.14
CA LEU A 78 6.29 14.10 10.80
C LEU A 78 5.05 13.78 9.98
N THR A 79 4.55 12.56 10.11
CA THR A 79 3.34 12.12 9.38
C THR A 79 2.05 12.60 10.04
N GLY A 80 2.07 12.88 11.35
CA GLY A 80 0.87 13.18 12.14
C GLY A 80 0.01 11.95 12.43
N TYR A 81 0.51 10.74 12.13
CA TYR A 81 -0.18 9.47 12.28
C TYR A 81 0.66 8.49 13.10
N PRO A 82 0.05 7.48 13.75
CA PRO A 82 0.78 6.45 14.49
C PRO A 82 1.42 5.40 13.55
N PHE A 83 1.69 5.76 12.30
CA PHE A 83 2.28 4.91 11.28
C PHE A 83 2.95 5.77 10.22
N TYR A 84 3.92 5.20 9.52
CA TYR A 84 4.69 5.87 8.47
C TYR A 84 5.05 4.90 7.35
N ASN A 85 5.58 5.45 6.26
CA ASN A 85 6.18 4.67 5.18
C ASN A 85 7.47 5.35 4.67
N THR A 86 8.60 4.67 4.78
CA THR A 86 9.93 5.17 4.38
C THR A 86 10.33 4.76 2.96
N SER A 87 9.53 3.96 2.26
CA SER A 87 9.82 3.56 0.87
C SER A 87 9.81 4.79 -0.06
N ALA A 88 10.52 4.72 -1.18
CA ALA A 88 10.50 5.79 -2.19
C ALA A 88 9.17 5.86 -2.99
N PHE A 89 8.27 4.89 -2.79
CA PHE A 89 7.13 4.68 -3.67
C PHE A 89 5.82 5.12 -3.03
N THR A 90 4.88 5.54 -3.88
CA THR A 90 3.46 5.70 -3.54
C THR A 90 2.64 4.83 -4.48
N MET A 91 1.41 4.51 -4.11
CA MET A 91 0.55 3.68 -4.99
C MET A 91 0.27 4.37 -6.33
N LYS A 92 0.27 5.72 -6.34
CA LYS A 92 0.15 6.53 -7.57
C LYS A 92 1.35 6.34 -8.51
N MET A 93 2.57 6.29 -7.97
CA MET A 93 3.80 6.04 -8.75
C MET A 93 3.86 4.60 -9.26
N LEU A 94 3.49 3.64 -8.41
CA LEU A 94 3.46 2.22 -8.78
C LEU A 94 2.52 1.97 -9.97
N ARG A 95 1.37 2.67 -10.03
CA ARG A 95 0.44 2.57 -11.16
C ARG A 95 1.02 2.99 -12.51
N SER A 96 2.09 3.81 -12.53
CA SER A 96 2.73 4.24 -13.78
C SER A 96 3.84 3.30 -14.28
N GLU A 97 4.20 2.28 -13.50
CA GLU A 97 5.21 1.29 -13.91
C GLU A 97 4.62 0.33 -14.95
N THR A 98 5.32 0.16 -16.07
CA THR A 98 4.86 -0.68 -17.20
C THR A 98 5.57 -2.03 -17.24
N ASP A 99 6.71 -2.17 -16.56
CA ASP A 99 7.42 -3.43 -16.43
C ASP A 99 6.89 -4.21 -15.22
N ASN A 100 6.28 -5.38 -15.46
CA ASN A 100 5.69 -6.20 -14.39
C ASN A 100 6.71 -6.67 -13.34
N THR A 101 7.96 -6.95 -13.74
CA THR A 101 9.00 -7.40 -12.81
C THR A 101 9.41 -6.25 -11.91
N ARG A 102 9.62 -5.07 -12.49
CA ARG A 102 9.97 -3.86 -11.75
C ARG A 102 8.81 -3.39 -10.86
N LEU A 103 7.57 -3.50 -11.35
CA LEU A 103 6.37 -3.21 -10.57
C LEU A 103 6.32 -4.08 -9.32
N ARG A 104 6.55 -5.40 -9.46
CA ARG A 104 6.61 -6.32 -8.33
C ARG A 104 7.66 -5.90 -7.31
N GLN A 105 8.89 -5.65 -7.76
CA GLN A 105 9.99 -5.22 -6.88
C GLN A 105 9.70 -3.90 -6.17
N ASN A 106 9.20 -2.90 -6.91
CA ASN A 106 8.83 -1.60 -6.33
C ASN A 106 7.67 -1.74 -5.36
N PHE A 107 6.71 -2.63 -5.62
CA PHE A 107 5.58 -2.89 -4.74
C PHE A 107 6.02 -3.61 -3.46
N GLU A 108 6.93 -4.57 -3.55
CA GLU A 108 7.53 -5.23 -2.36
C GLU A 108 8.28 -4.20 -1.50
N ALA A 109 9.14 -3.37 -2.10
CA ALA A 109 9.83 -2.30 -1.40
C ALA A 109 8.86 -1.28 -0.77
N TYR A 110 7.73 -1.01 -1.43
CA TYR A 110 6.66 -0.18 -0.90
C TYR A 110 6.01 -0.80 0.35
N LEU A 111 5.72 -2.11 0.32
CA LEU A 111 5.21 -2.84 1.47
C LEU A 111 6.23 -2.85 2.61
N ASP A 112 7.51 -3.12 2.34
CA ASP A 112 8.59 -3.18 3.33
C ASP A 112 8.82 -1.86 4.06
N GLY A 113 8.57 -0.72 3.39
CA GLY A 113 8.78 0.60 3.97
C GLY A 113 7.79 0.99 5.06
N PHE A 114 6.70 0.24 5.27
CA PHE A 114 5.72 0.57 6.30
C PHE A 114 6.21 0.26 7.73
N SER A 115 5.77 1.08 8.69
CA SER A 115 6.00 0.86 10.13
C SER A 115 5.57 -0.53 10.61
N THR A 116 6.18 -1.04 11.68
CA THR A 116 5.94 -2.38 12.26
C THR A 116 4.46 -2.71 12.45
N HIS A 117 3.66 -1.77 12.96
CA HIS A 117 2.22 -1.97 13.16
C HIS A 117 1.47 -2.24 11.86
N VAL A 118 1.87 -1.58 10.76
CA VAL A 118 1.28 -1.80 9.44
C VAL A 118 1.82 -3.08 8.79
N GLN A 119 3.05 -3.51 9.10
CA GLN A 119 3.55 -4.82 8.67
C GLN A 119 2.70 -5.97 9.21
N ASP A 120 2.22 -5.88 10.46
CA ASP A 120 1.30 -6.87 11.04
C ASP A 120 -0.04 -6.88 10.29
N ILE A 121 -0.57 -5.71 9.92
CA ILE A 121 -1.78 -5.59 9.07
C ILE A 121 -1.55 -6.25 7.70
N ILE A 122 -0.43 -5.95 7.04
CA ILE A 122 -0.05 -6.51 5.74
C ILE A 122 0.03 -8.05 5.81
N SER A 123 0.61 -8.57 6.88
CA SER A 123 0.77 -10.01 7.12
C SER A 123 -0.57 -10.70 7.39
N LYS A 124 -1.44 -10.11 8.24
CA LYS A 124 -2.78 -10.65 8.54
C LYS A 124 -3.71 -10.67 7.34
N PHE A 125 -3.52 -9.76 6.40
CA PHE A 125 -4.26 -9.72 5.14
C PHE A 125 -3.63 -10.58 4.03
N ASP A 126 -2.50 -11.24 4.29
CA ASP A 126 -1.80 -12.10 3.33
C ASP A 126 -1.46 -11.38 2.00
N LEU A 127 -1.16 -10.07 2.08
CA LEU A 127 -0.98 -9.21 0.91
C LEU A 127 0.17 -9.69 0.02
N ARG A 128 1.26 -10.18 0.62
CA ARG A 128 2.45 -10.64 -0.11
C ARG A 128 2.14 -11.88 -0.96
N HIS A 129 1.36 -12.81 -0.44
CA HIS A 129 0.88 -13.97 -1.20
C HIS A 129 0.00 -13.57 -2.38
N TYR A 130 -0.89 -12.59 -2.19
CA TYR A 130 -1.69 -12.07 -3.30
C TYR A 130 -0.84 -11.38 -4.37
N VAL A 131 0.19 -10.63 -3.98
CA VAL A 131 1.13 -10.03 -4.93
C VAL A 131 1.86 -11.10 -5.74
N GLU A 132 2.36 -12.15 -5.08
CA GLU A 132 3.03 -13.28 -5.75
C GLU A 132 2.12 -13.91 -6.80
N LYS A 133 0.89 -14.27 -6.42
CA LYS A 133 -0.11 -14.85 -7.33
C LYS A 133 -0.53 -13.95 -8.49
N LEU A 134 -0.58 -12.63 -8.28
CA LEU A 134 -0.92 -11.67 -9.32
C LEU A 134 0.25 -11.37 -10.28
N SER A 135 1.47 -11.73 -9.88
CA SER A 135 2.69 -11.52 -10.67
C SER A 135 3.18 -12.77 -11.41
N ALA A 136 2.52 -13.91 -11.18
CA ALA A 136 2.76 -15.18 -11.85
C ALA A 136 2.10 -15.21 -13.24
#